data_AF-A0A7J8PF63-F1
#
_entry.id   AF-A0A7J8PF63-F1
#
_cell.length_a   1.000
_cell.length_b   1.000
_cell.length_c   1.000
_cell.angle_alpha   90.00
_cell.angle_beta   90.00
_cell.angle_gamma   90.00
#
_symmetry.space_group_name_H-M   'P 1'
#
loop_
_entity.id
_entity.type
_entity.pdbx_description
1 polymer ?
#
loop_
_entity_poly.entity_id
_entity_poly.type
_entity_poly.pdbx_seq_one_letter_code
_entity_poly.pdbx_strand_id
1 'polypeptide(L)'
;MEKNSSFCFANLSSNLPITCLITFITIFLHRVLNVIYRTGKPLGKRVSPQRPLSTLIVLGSGGHTAEMINLLLVLRKERFTPRFYIAAATDNMSLQKARVLENSLADSSETKGLSAEFMEIYRSREVGQSYVT
;
A
#
# COMPACT_ATOMS: atom_id res chain seq x y z
N MET A 1 -64.95 -11.70 -30.52
CA MET A 1 -64.05 -12.39 -29.55
C MET A 1 -62.81 -11.55 -29.20
N GLU A 2 -62.91 -10.21 -29.08
CA GLU A 2 -61.73 -9.32 -28.90
C GLU A 2 -61.54 -8.73 -27.48
N LYS A 3 -62.47 -8.93 -26.54
CA LYS A 3 -62.40 -8.26 -25.23
C LYS A 3 -61.28 -8.77 -24.31
N ASN A 4 -60.75 -9.98 -24.54
CA ASN A 4 -59.80 -10.61 -23.61
C ASN A 4 -58.34 -10.22 -23.86
N SER A 5 -57.96 -9.83 -25.09
CA SER A 5 -56.57 -9.43 -25.39
C SER A 5 -56.25 -8.03 -24.85
N SER A 6 -57.17 -7.07 -24.99
CA SER A 6 -56.97 -5.68 -24.54
C SER A 6 -56.80 -5.54 -23.02
N PHE A 7 -57.43 -6.42 -22.23
CA PHE A 7 -57.34 -6.40 -20.77
C PHE A 7 -55.97 -6.91 -20.27
N CYS A 8 -55.36 -7.87 -20.96
CA CYS A 8 -54.02 -8.37 -20.64
C CYS A 8 -52.93 -7.32 -20.93
N PHE A 9 -53.03 -6.58 -22.05
CA PHE A 9 -52.07 -5.52 -22.37
C PHE A 9 -52.16 -4.31 -21.42
N ALA A 10 -53.36 -3.95 -20.97
CA ALA A 10 -53.54 -2.86 -20.00
C ALA A 10 -52.94 -3.19 -18.62
N ASN A 11 -53.12 -4.44 -18.15
CA ASN A 11 -52.51 -4.91 -16.90
C ASN A 11 -50.98 -5.06 -17.02
N LEU A 12 -50.46 -5.41 -18.20
CA LEU A 12 -49.02 -5.45 -18.44
C LEU A 12 -48.42 -4.03 -18.46
N SER A 13 -49.14 -3.05 -19.03
CA SER A 13 -48.76 -1.63 -19.08
C SER A 13 -48.81 -0.94 -17.71
N SER A 14 -49.81 -1.22 -16.87
CA SER A 14 -49.97 -0.58 -15.56
C SER A 14 -48.97 -1.11 -14.53
N ASN A 15 -48.61 -2.38 -14.63
CA ASN A 15 -47.62 -3.01 -13.76
C ASN A 15 -46.18 -2.83 -14.28
N LEU A 16 -45.99 -2.36 -15.52
CA LEU A 16 -44.68 -2.08 -16.11
C LEU A 16 -43.80 -1.16 -15.24
N PRO A 17 -44.25 0.04 -14.80
CA PRO A 17 -43.40 0.90 -13.95
C PRO A 17 -43.09 0.25 -12.60
N ILE A 18 -44.02 -0.53 -12.05
CA ILE A 18 -43.85 -1.26 -10.79
C ILE A 18 -42.78 -2.35 -10.96
N THR A 19 -42.83 -3.12 -12.05
CA THR A 19 -41.82 -4.14 -12.36
C THR A 19 -40.45 -3.52 -12.62
N CYS A 20 -40.36 -2.39 -13.34
CA CYS A 20 -39.10 -1.67 -13.54
C CYS A 20 -38.51 -1.20 -12.20
N LEU A 21 -39.32 -0.63 -11.30
CA LEU A 21 -38.87 -0.21 -9.97
C LEU A 21 -38.32 -1.40 -9.16
N ILE A 22 -39.03 -2.54 -9.18
CA ILE A 22 -38.58 -3.76 -8.48
C ILE A 22 -37.24 -4.24 -9.05
N THR A 23 -37.08 -4.31 -10.38
CA THR A 23 -35.81 -4.72 -11.00
C THR A 23 -34.66 -3.77 -10.69
N PHE A 24 -34.93 -2.47 -10.59
CA PHE A 24 -33.92 -1.48 -10.23
C PHE A 24 -33.47 -1.66 -8.76
N ILE A 25 -34.42 -1.88 -7.85
CA ILE A 25 -34.14 -2.13 -6.44
C ILE A 25 -33.33 -3.41 -6.27
N THR A 26 -33.65 -4.49 -6.99
CA THR A 26 -32.90 -5.76 -6.89
C THR A 26 -31.47 -5.62 -7.41
N ILE A 27 -31.25 -4.92 -8.53
CA ILE A 27 -29.91 -4.63 -9.05
C ILE A 27 -29.12 -3.76 -8.07
N PHE A 28 -29.75 -2.75 -7.48
CA PHE A 28 -29.13 -1.89 -6.48
C PHE A 28 -28.72 -2.68 -5.23
N LEU A 29 -29.63 -3.51 -4.68
CA LEU A 29 -29.33 -4.38 -3.55
C LEU A 29 -28.20 -5.36 -3.86
N HIS A 30 -28.22 -5.99 -5.03
CA HIS A 30 -27.16 -6.90 -5.46
C HIS A 30 -25.82 -6.19 -5.58
N ARG A 31 -25.79 -4.96 -6.12
CA ARG A 31 -24.57 -4.14 -6.21
C ARG A 31 -24.05 -3.76 -4.82
N VAL A 32 -24.93 -3.28 -3.93
CA VAL A 32 -24.58 -2.94 -2.54
C VAL A 32 -24.04 -4.17 -1.81
N LEU A 33 -24.71 -5.32 -1.93
CA LEU A 33 -24.28 -6.57 -1.29
C LEU A 33 -22.95 -7.07 -1.86
N ASN A 34 -22.74 -6.97 -3.18
CA ASN A 34 -21.46 -7.32 -3.80
C ASN A 34 -20.34 -6.39 -3.33
N VAL A 35 -20.58 -5.08 -3.22
CA VAL A 35 -19.61 -4.13 -2.66
C VAL A 35 -19.32 -4.44 -1.20
N ILE A 36 -20.34 -4.70 -0.38
CA ILE A 36 -20.16 -5.09 1.03
C ILE A 36 -19.43 -6.44 1.12
N TYR A 37 -19.69 -7.40 0.24
CA TYR A 37 -18.99 -8.68 0.22
C TYR A 37 -17.52 -8.55 -0.24
N ARG A 38 -17.25 -7.69 -1.22
CA ARG A 38 -15.91 -7.42 -1.76
C ARG A 38 -15.07 -6.58 -0.80
N THR A 39 -15.66 -5.54 -0.20
CA THR A 39 -15.01 -4.58 0.71
C THR A 39 -15.07 -5.04 2.16
N GLY A 40 -16.01 -5.90 2.51
CA GLY A 40 -16.18 -6.48 3.85
C GLY A 40 -15.30 -7.70 4.10
N LYS A 41 -14.35 -8.01 3.22
CA LYS A 41 -13.15 -8.70 3.68
C LYS A 41 -12.46 -7.71 4.61
N PRO A 42 -12.48 -7.91 5.95
CA PRO A 42 -11.60 -7.11 6.79
C PRO A 42 -10.22 -7.27 6.16
N LEU A 43 -9.53 -6.17 5.87
CA LEU A 43 -8.10 -6.18 5.63
C LEU A 43 -7.55 -7.03 6.76
N GLY A 44 -7.22 -8.28 6.43
CA GLY A 44 -7.30 -9.36 7.41
C GLY A 44 -6.57 -8.91 8.65
N LYS A 45 -7.22 -9.05 9.80
CA LYS A 45 -6.50 -9.11 11.08
C LYS A 45 -5.56 -10.30 10.92
N ARG A 46 -4.42 -10.09 10.26
CA ARG A 46 -3.37 -11.07 10.01
C ARG A 46 -2.74 -11.28 11.36
N VAL A 47 -3.39 -12.12 12.15
CA VAL A 47 -2.82 -12.86 13.27
C VAL A 47 -2.10 -14.08 12.69
N SER A 48 -1.43 -13.92 11.55
CA SER A 48 -0.26 -14.73 11.23
C SER A 48 0.91 -14.06 11.93
N PRO A 49 1.96 -14.79 12.36
CA PRO A 49 3.22 -14.17 12.76
C PRO A 49 3.56 -13.16 11.66
N GLN A 50 3.63 -11.86 11.98
CA GLN A 50 3.85 -10.84 10.97
C GLN A 50 5.20 -11.15 10.34
N ARG A 51 5.19 -11.77 9.15
CA ARG A 51 6.43 -12.03 8.42
C ARG A 51 7.12 -10.69 8.25
N PRO A 52 8.41 -10.60 8.56
CA PRO A 52 9.11 -9.34 8.47
C PRO A 52 9.06 -8.84 7.03
N LEU A 53 8.81 -7.55 6.88
CA LEU A 53 8.67 -6.86 5.60
C LEU A 53 10.02 -6.31 5.19
N SER A 54 10.50 -6.75 4.01
CA SER A 54 11.67 -6.16 3.37
C SER A 54 11.47 -4.66 3.19
N THR A 55 12.38 -3.85 3.73
CA THR A 55 12.22 -2.39 3.79
C THR A 55 13.41 -1.70 3.13
N LEU A 56 13.11 -0.84 2.15
CA LEU A 56 14.07 0.02 1.49
C LEU A 56 14.02 1.42 2.13
N ILE A 57 15.18 1.92 2.51
CA ILE A 57 15.35 3.20 3.20
C ILE A 57 16.23 4.07 2.32
N VAL A 58 15.65 5.11 1.74
CA VAL A 58 16.37 6.09 0.93
C VAL A 58 16.75 7.28 1.79
N LEU A 59 18.04 7.52 1.91
CA LEU A 59 18.63 8.60 2.70
C LEU A 59 18.92 9.81 1.80
N GLY A 60 18.53 10.98 2.27
CA GLY A 60 18.82 12.26 1.62
C GLY A 60 19.80 13.11 2.41
N SER A 61 20.74 13.78 1.75
CA SER A 61 21.78 14.57 2.43
C SER A 61 21.21 15.69 3.30
N GLY A 62 21.79 15.88 4.49
CA GLY A 62 21.44 16.97 5.41
C GLY A 62 20.26 16.63 6.34
N GLY A 63 19.28 17.52 6.41
CA GLY A 63 18.14 17.43 7.34
C GLY A 63 17.25 16.20 7.10
N HIS A 64 17.05 15.80 5.84
CA HIS A 64 16.22 14.65 5.49
C HIS A 64 16.74 13.33 6.05
N THR A 65 18.06 13.14 6.10
CA THR A 65 18.63 11.96 6.77
C THR A 65 18.35 12.00 8.27
N ALA A 66 18.44 13.18 8.92
CA ALA A 66 18.14 13.27 10.34
C ALA A 66 16.68 12.92 10.64
N GLU A 67 15.74 13.40 9.83
CA GLU A 67 14.32 13.05 9.91
C GLU A 67 14.08 11.55 9.70
N MET A 68 14.70 10.97 8.68
CA MET A 68 14.58 9.53 8.38
C MET A 68 15.16 8.66 9.51
N ILE A 69 16.32 9.03 10.03
CA ILE A 69 16.97 8.34 11.17
C ILE A 69 16.09 8.40 12.41
N ASN A 70 15.49 9.55 12.71
CA ASN A 70 14.57 9.70 13.84
C ASN A 70 13.31 8.82 13.68
N LEU A 71 12.79 8.71 12.45
CA LEU A 71 11.66 7.83 12.15
C LEU A 71 12.02 6.35 12.37
N LEU A 72 13.23 5.94 11.97
CA LEU A 72 13.70 4.57 12.16
C LEU A 72 13.88 4.17 13.62
N LEU A 73 14.15 5.12 14.53
CA LEU A 73 14.23 4.86 15.97
C LEU A 73 12.87 4.49 16.58
N VAL A 74 11.76 4.99 16.02
CA VAL A 74 10.39 4.72 16.50
C VAL A 74 9.79 3.48 15.80
N LEU A 75 10.27 3.14 14.61
CA LEU A 75 9.82 1.95 13.88
C LEU A 75 10.30 0.65 14.53
N ARG A 76 9.41 -0.35 14.59
CA ARG A 76 9.74 -1.68 15.13
C ARG A 76 10.65 -2.45 14.17
N LYS A 77 11.94 -2.52 14.50
CA LYS A 77 12.98 -3.25 13.75
C LYS A 77 12.56 -4.67 13.35
N GLU A 78 12.00 -5.48 14.24
CA GLU A 78 11.67 -6.89 13.91
C GLU A 78 10.67 -7.04 12.77
N ARG A 79 9.79 -6.05 12.56
CA ARG A 79 8.75 -6.10 11.52
C ARG A 79 9.24 -5.66 10.15
N PHE A 80 10.33 -4.92 10.10
CA PHE A 80 10.83 -4.25 8.90
C PHE A 80 12.21 -4.77 8.53
N THR A 81 12.37 -6.09 8.43
CA THR A 81 13.64 -6.73 8.07
C THR A 81 13.46 -7.67 6.88
N PRO A 82 14.47 -7.82 5.99
CA PRO A 82 15.76 -7.12 5.94
C PRO A 82 15.64 -5.62 5.59
N ARG A 83 16.68 -4.83 5.90
CA ARG A 83 16.73 -3.38 5.64
C ARG A 83 17.80 -3.06 4.62
N PHE A 84 17.44 -2.27 3.62
CA PHE A 84 18.36 -1.81 2.58
C PHE A 84 18.46 -0.29 2.67
N TYR A 85 19.65 0.21 2.97
CA TYR A 85 19.94 1.64 3.04
C TYR A 85 20.58 2.09 1.74
N ILE A 86 19.95 3.07 1.09
CA ILE A 86 20.47 3.70 -0.12
C ILE A 86 20.77 5.16 0.19
N ALA A 87 21.97 5.62 -0.14
CA ALA A 87 22.26 7.06 -0.19
C ALA A 87 22.87 7.44 -1.53
N ALA A 88 22.93 8.74 -1.79
CA ALA A 88 23.69 9.26 -2.92
C ALA A 88 25.20 9.00 -2.72
N ALA A 89 25.93 8.65 -3.78
CA ALA A 89 27.40 8.50 -3.76
C ALA A 89 28.13 9.78 -3.32
N THR A 90 27.48 10.95 -3.47
CA THR A 90 28.00 12.24 -2.99
C THR A 90 27.68 12.50 -1.51
N ASP A 91 27.03 11.58 -0.80
CA ASP A 91 26.54 11.73 0.58
C ASP A 91 27.05 10.63 1.51
N ASN A 92 28.34 10.69 1.82
CA ASN A 92 29.03 9.73 2.70
C ASN A 92 28.56 9.79 4.16
N MET A 93 28.11 10.96 4.63
CA MET A 93 27.73 11.11 6.05
C MET A 93 26.44 10.37 6.38
N SER A 94 25.50 10.30 5.43
CA SER A 94 24.19 9.70 5.71
C SER A 94 24.27 8.19 5.89
N LEU A 95 25.08 7.50 5.07
CA LEU A 95 25.35 6.07 5.26
C LEU A 95 26.10 5.78 6.56
N GLN A 96 27.06 6.63 6.94
CA GLN A 96 27.75 6.50 8.22
C GLN A 96 26.76 6.61 9.39
N LYS A 97 25.86 7.58 9.37
CA LYS A 97 24.81 7.74 10.39
C LYS A 97 23.89 6.51 10.47
N ALA A 98 23.49 5.96 9.33
CA ALA A 98 22.67 4.75 9.29
C ALA A 98 23.40 3.52 9.85
N ARG A 99 24.70 3.35 9.55
CA ARG A 99 25.53 2.29 10.14
C ARG A 99 25.64 2.41 11.66
N VAL A 100 25.86 3.62 12.17
CA VAL A 100 25.91 3.87 13.62
C VAL A 100 24.57 3.52 14.28
N LEU A 101 23.44 3.90 13.66
CA LEU A 101 22.11 3.55 14.14
C LEU A 101 21.91 2.03 14.16
N GLU A 102 22.27 1.32 13.09
CA GLU A 102 22.11 -0.13 13.03
C GLU A 102 22.97 -0.87 14.05
N ASN A 103 24.21 -0.42 14.25
CA ASN A 103 25.10 -0.96 15.28
C ASN A 103 24.52 -0.74 16.69
N SER A 104 24.06 0.48 16.98
CA SER A 104 23.41 0.81 18.26
C SER A 104 22.16 -0.04 18.52
N LEU A 105 21.39 -0.38 17.47
CA LEU A 105 20.21 -1.23 17.57
C LEU A 105 20.54 -2.74 17.55
N ALA A 106 21.76 -3.13 17.17
CA ALA A 106 22.21 -4.52 17.19
C ALA A 106 22.66 -4.92 18.60
N ASP A 107 23.29 -4.00 19.34
CA ASP A 107 23.73 -4.24 20.72
C ASP A 107 22.54 -4.47 21.69
N SER A 108 21.36 -3.93 21.39
CA SER A 108 20.15 -4.08 22.22
C SER A 108 19.32 -5.33 21.93
N SER A 109 19.55 -6.01 20.79
CA SER A 109 18.76 -7.17 20.38
C SER A 109 19.68 -8.35 20.12
N GLU A 110 19.51 -9.46 20.86
CA GLU A 110 20.25 -10.73 20.66
C GLU A 110 20.06 -11.36 19.26
N THR A 111 19.36 -10.70 18.34
CA THR A 111 19.23 -11.06 16.94
C THR A 111 20.47 -10.60 16.15
N LYS A 112 21.62 -11.22 16.45
CA LYS A 112 22.85 -11.15 15.64
C LYS A 112 22.59 -11.78 14.27
N GLY A 113 22.07 -11.02 13.31
CA GLY A 113 21.87 -11.53 11.95
C GLY A 113 20.81 -10.83 11.09
N LEU A 114 20.16 -9.75 11.56
CA LEU A 114 19.27 -8.98 10.69
C LEU A 114 20.12 -8.20 9.67
N SER A 115 20.16 -8.69 8.43
CA SER A 115 20.96 -8.15 7.34
C SER A 115 20.51 -6.72 7.00
N ALA A 116 21.23 -5.73 7.53
CA ALA A 116 21.20 -4.38 7.00
C ALA A 116 22.23 -4.30 5.88
N GLU A 117 21.77 -4.01 4.67
CA GLU A 117 22.64 -3.77 3.52
C GLU A 117 22.74 -2.27 3.25
N PHE A 118 23.91 -1.82 2.82
CA PHE A 118 24.21 -0.41 2.57
C PHE A 118 24.70 -0.27 1.13
N MET A 119 24.02 0.55 0.35
CA MET A 119 24.29 0.77 -1.07
C MET A 119 24.38 2.26 -1.38
N GLU A 120 25.15 2.59 -2.39
CA GLU A 120 25.31 3.95 -2.91
C GLU A 120 24.80 4.00 -4.35
N ILE A 121 24.07 5.07 -4.68
CA ILE A 121 23.59 5.34 -6.04
C ILE A 121 23.99 6.74 -6.49
N TYR A 122 24.13 6.95 -7.80
CA TYR A 122 24.36 8.29 -8.34
C TYR A 122 23.11 9.15 -8.23
N ARG A 123 23.31 10.46 -8.02
CA ARG A 123 22.19 11.41 -8.12
C ARG A 123 21.74 11.51 -9.57
N SER A 124 20.46 11.85 -9.79
CA SER A 124 19.89 11.96 -11.14
C SER A 124 20.63 12.92 -12.08
N ARG A 125 21.39 13.89 -11.56
CA ARG A 125 22.22 14.83 -12.35
C ARG A 125 23.65 14.32 -12.64
N GLU A 126 24.05 13.22 -12.02
CA GLU A 126 25.39 12.61 -12.11
C GLU A 126 25.39 11.35 -12.99
N VAL A 127 24.27 11.07 -13.70
CA VAL A 127 24.10 9.87 -14.54
C VAL A 127 24.66 10.03 -15.96
N GLY A 128 25.30 11.17 -16.27
CA GLY A 128 25.90 11.43 -17.58
C GLY A 128 24.91 11.57 -18.73
N GLN A 129 23.62 11.78 -18.45
CA GLN A 129 22.60 11.99 -19.49
C GLN A 129 22.80 13.36 -20.16
N SER A 130 22.70 13.39 -21.49
CA SER A 130 22.75 14.64 -22.26
C SER A 130 21.54 15.52 -21.97
N TYR A 131 21.73 16.84 -21.94
CA TYR A 131 20.63 17.81 -21.75
C TYR A 131 19.70 17.95 -22.97
N VAL A 132 20.01 17.29 -24.09
CA VAL A 132 19.38 17.51 -25.41
C VAL A 132 18.45 16.33 -25.80
N THR A 133 18.16 15.42 -24.87
CA THR A 133 17.24 14.30 -25.13
C THR A 133 15.79 14.72 -25.07
#